data_AF-A3WWY3-F1
#
_entry.id   AF-A3WWY3-F1
#
_cell.length_a   1.000
_cell.length_b   1.000
_cell.length_c   1.000
_cell.angle_alpha   90.00
_cell.angle_beta   90.00
_cell.angle_gamma   90.00
#
_symmetry.space_group_name_H-M   'P 1'
#
loop_
_entity.id
_entity.type
_entity.pdbx_description
1 polymer ?
#
loop_
_entity_poly.entity_id
_entity_poly.type
_entity_poly.pdbx_seq_one_letter_code
_entity_poly.pdbx_strand_id
1 'polypeptide(L)' 'MQYALKVFEYEQQEKFRVIDRDGEPWFVLNEVCKQLGIANVSDAARRLDGDEKDDIDIVDVAGRKQKFIVSTSQAFIP' A
#
# COMPACT_ATOMS: atom_id res chain seq x y z
N MET A 1 -2.41 -0.53 19.84
CA MET A 1 -1.36 -0.57 18.80
C MET A 1 -1.51 0.67 17.95
N GLN A 2 -0.44 1.45 17.76
CA GLN A 2 -0.47 2.72 17.04
C GLN A 2 0.47 2.62 15.84
N TYR A 3 -0.10 2.67 14.63
CA TYR A 3 0.67 2.61 13.39
C TYR A 3 1.23 4.00 13.07
N ALA A 4 2.53 4.11 12.85
CA ALA A 4 3.20 5.35 12.45
C ALA A 4 3.31 5.43 10.93
N LEU A 5 2.65 6.41 10.32
CA LEU A 5 2.73 6.65 8.89
C LEU A 5 4.10 7.25 8.54
N LYS A 6 4.84 6.61 7.61
CA LYS A 6 6.12 7.10 7.10
C LYS A 6 5.96 7.44 5.63
N VAL A 7 6.23 8.69 5.26
CA VAL A 7 6.09 9.18 3.88
C VAL A 7 7.47 9.17 3.21
N PHE A 8 7.59 8.47 2.09
CA PHE A 8 8.79 8.48 1.25
C PHE A 8 8.56 9.40 0.05
N GLU A 9 9.48 10.33 -0.21
CA GLU A 9 9.47 11.19 -1.41
C GLU A 9 10.49 10.66 -2.42
N TYR A 10 10.05 10.42 -3.66
CA TYR A 10 10.90 10.05 -4.80
C TYR A 10 10.91 11.20 -5.81
N GLU A 11 12.05 11.46 -6.45
CA GLU A 11 12.31 12.70 -7.23
C GLU A 11 11.37 12.93 -8.44
N GLN A 12 10.51 11.97 -8.79
CA GLN A 12 9.46 12.13 -9.80
C GLN A 12 8.06 11.98 -9.19
N GLN A 13 7.64 13.06 -8.53
CA GLN A 13 6.27 13.60 -8.35
C GLN A 13 5.07 12.74 -7.90
N GLU A 14 5.19 11.44 -7.62
CA GLU A 14 4.07 10.69 -7.05
C GLU A 14 4.40 10.15 -5.65
N LYS A 15 3.70 10.67 -4.64
CA LYS A 15 3.79 10.19 -3.25
C LYS A 15 2.93 8.94 -3.11
N PHE A 16 3.48 7.90 -2.51
CA PHE A 16 2.72 6.74 -2.03
C PHE A 16 2.94 6.53 -0.54
N ARG A 17 1.95 5.93 0.10
CA ARG A 17 1.90 5.67 1.53
C ARG A 17 2.47 4.29 1.80
N VAL A 18 3.33 4.25 2.80
CA VAL A 18 3.93 3.03 3.33
C VAL A 18 3.60 2.96 4.81
N ILE A 19 3.24 1.76 5.24
CA ILE A 19 2.96 1.43 6.63
C ILE A 19 4.06 0.48 7.08
N ASP A 20 4.68 0.82 8.20
CA ASP A 20 5.58 -0.09 8.89
C ASP A 20 4.75 -1.03 9.75
N ARG A 21 4.83 -2.33 9.47
CA ARG A 21 4.20 -3.39 10.25
C ARG A 21 5.28 -4.36 10.68
N ASP A 22 5.59 -4.35 11.97
CA ASP A 22 6.58 -5.24 12.58
C ASP A 22 7.97 -5.19 11.91
N GLY A 23 8.37 -4.02 11.39
CA GLY A 23 9.64 -3.82 10.69
C GLY A 23 9.60 -4.15 9.20
N GLU A 24 8.44 -4.55 8.68
CA GLU A 24 8.21 -4.77 7.25
C GLU A 24 7.45 -3.59 6.64
N PRO A 25 7.89 -3.08 5.47
CA PRO A 25 7.16 -2.04 4.75
C PRO A 25 6.01 -2.66 3.95
N TRP A 26 4.80 -2.18 4.24
CA TRP A 26 3.56 -2.50 3.54
C TRP A 26 3.12 -1.29 2.72
N PHE A 27 2.92 -1.50 1.43
CA PHE A 27 2.63 -0.45 0.47
C PHE A 27 1.14 -0.42 0.16
N VAL A 28 0.54 0.77 0.05
CA VAL A 28 -0.86 0.90 -0.38
C VAL A 28 -0.95 0.53 -1.87
N LEU A 29 -1.59 -0.61 -2.16
CA LEU A 29 -1.59 -1.22 -3.49
C LEU A 29 -2.14 -0.29 -4.58
N ASN A 30 -3.19 0.47 -4.26
CA ASN A 30 -3.78 1.43 -5.20
C ASN A 30 -2.78 2.50 -5.66
N GLU A 31 -1.93 2.97 -4.74
CA GLU A 31 -0.93 4.01 -5.04
C GLU A 31 0.26 3.43 -5.80
N VAL A 32 0.67 2.21 -5.47
CA VAL A 32 1.68 1.48 -6.23
C VAL A 32 1.20 1.19 -7.65
N CYS A 33 -0.03 0.70 -7.82
CA CYS A 33 -0.62 0.46 -9.14
C CYS A 33 -0.69 1.76 -9.97
N LYS A 34 -1.03 2.89 -9.35
CA LYS A 34 -1.04 4.20 -10.01
C LYS A 34 0.35 4.57 -10.53
N GLN A 35 1.39 4.40 -9.72
CA GLN A 35 2.78 4.64 -10.14
C GLN A 35 3.25 3.71 -11.25
N LEU A 36 2.83 2.44 -11.21
CA LEU A 36 3.20 1.44 -12.22
C LEU A 36 2.34 1.53 -13.50
N GLY A 37 1.38 2.47 -13.57
CA GLY A 37 0.46 2.59 -14.70
C GLY A 37 -0.54 1.44 -14.83
N ILE A 38 -0.78 0.71 -13.74
CA ILE A 38 -1.74 -0.41 -13.69
C ILE A 38 -3.13 0.15 -13.41
N ALA A 39 -3.99 0.15 -14.42
CA ALA A 39 -5.35 0.70 -14.31
C ALA A 39 -6.30 -0.15 -13.44
N ASN A 40 -6.10 -1.47 -13.41
CA ASN A 40 -7.00 -2.40 -12.69
C ASN A 40 -6.34 -2.94 -11.42
N VAL A 41 -6.50 -2.19 -10.33
CA VAL A 41 -5.98 -2.56 -8.99
C VAL A 41 -6.57 -3.89 -8.51
N SER A 42 -7.83 -4.19 -8.83
CA SER A 42 -8.47 -5.46 -8.44
C SER A 42 -7.83 -6.65 -9.15
N ASP A 43 -7.39 -6.51 -10.40
CA ASP A 43 -6.67 -7.56 -11.11
C ASP A 43 -5.27 -7.76 -10.50
N ALA A 44 -4.56 -6.67 -10.20
CA ALA A 44 -3.28 -6.75 -9.48
C ALA A 44 -3.43 -7.44 -8.12
N ALA A 45 -4.43 -7.06 -7.33
CA ALA A 45 -4.71 -7.66 -6.01
C ALA A 45 -5.04 -9.15 -6.08
N ARG A 46 -5.64 -9.63 -7.18
CA ARG A 46 -5.92 -11.06 -7.38
C ARG A 46 -4.67 -11.89 -7.67
N ARG A 47 -3.61 -11.27 -8.17
CA ARG A 47 -2.34 -11.94 -8.48
C ARG A 47 -1.42 -12.07 -7.27
N LEU A 48 -1.67 -11.30 -6.22
CA LEU A 48 -0.92 -11.38 -4.97
C LEU A 48 -1.33 -12.61 -4.17
N ASP A 49 -0.36 -13.27 -3.55
CA ASP A 49 -0.64 -14.37 -2.62
C ASP A 49 -1.30 -13.85 -1.33
N GLY A 50 -1.92 -14.76 -0.58
CA GLY A 50 -2.78 -14.40 0.56
C GLY A 50 -2.03 -13.78 1.74
N ASP A 51 -0.75 -14.10 1.88
CA ASP A 51 0.19 -13.55 2.87
C ASP A 51 0.85 -12.24 2.39
N GLU A 52 0.87 -12.00 1.08
CA GLU A 52 1.45 -10.79 0.49
C GLU A 52 0.49 -9.60 0.46
N LYS A 53 -0.77 -9.78 0.85
CA LYS A 53 -1.78 -8.70 0.89
C LYS A 53 -2.62 -8.73 2.17
N ASP A 54 -3.08 -7.55 2.58
CA ASP A 54 -4.01 -7.41 3.71
C ASP A 54 -4.97 -6.23 3.48
N ASP A 55 -6.15 -6.30 4.08
CA ASP A 55 -7.13 -5.23 4.11
C ASP A 55 -7.01 -4.46 5.42
N ILE A 56 -6.62 -3.20 5.34
CA ILE A 56 -6.49 -2.35 6.52
C ILE A 56 -7.41 -1.14 6.46
N ASP A 57 -7.92 -0.75 7.62
CA ASP A 57 -8.62 0.52 7.79
C ASP A 57 -7.60 1.61 8.11
N ILE A 58 -7.34 2.49 7.14
CA ILE A 58 -6.55 3.70 7.37
C ILE A 58 -7.52 4.81 7.76
N VAL A 59 -7.28 5.43 8.92
CA VAL A 59 -7.99 6.62 9.38
C VAL A 59 -7.24 7.84 8.87
N ASP A 60 -7.90 8.68 8.07
CA ASP A 60 -7.31 9.95 7.65
C ASP A 60 -7.29 10.98 8.79
N VAL A 61 -6.58 12.09 8.58
CA VAL A 61 -6.49 13.19 9.56
C VAL A 61 -7.85 13.83 9.89
N ALA A 62 -8.87 13.61 9.04
CA ALA A 62 -10.24 14.07 9.24
C ALA A 62 -11.12 13.01 9.95
N GLY A 63 -10.55 11.87 10.37
CA GLY A 63 -11.25 10.80 11.08
C GLY A 63 -12.05 9.85 10.17
N ARG A 64 -11.93 9.96 8.85
CA ARG A 64 -12.61 9.06 7.90
C ARG A 64 -11.83 7.75 7.82
N LYS A 65 -12.54 6.64 8.01
CA LYS A 65 -12.01 5.30 7.76
C LYS A 65 -12.09 4.99 6.28
N GLN A 66 -10.97 4.62 5.68
CA GLN A 66 -10.89 4.13 4.32
C GLN A 66 -10.22 2.76 4.33
N LYS A 67 -10.85 1.78 3.67
CA LYS A 67 -10.24 0.48 3.44
C LYS A 67 -9.20 0.59 2.33
N PHE A 68 -8.00 0.10 2.61
CA PHE A 68 -6.94 -0.05 1.63
C PHE A 68 -6.44 -1.47 1.62
N ILE A 69 -6.20 -1.99 0.42
CA ILE A 69 -5.37 -3.18 0.23
C ILE A 69 -3.93 -2.72 0.33
N VAL A 70 -3.18 -3.34 1.23
CA VAL A 70 -1.74 -3.17 1.33
C VAL A 70 -1.04 -4.43 0.86
N SER A 71 0.17 -4.29 0.30
CA SER A 71 1.00 -5.42 -0.11
C SER A 71 2.45 -5.28 0.33
N THR A 72 3.12 -6.40 0.53
CA THR A 72 4.57 -6.43 0.86
C THR A 72 5.41 -6.15 -0.40
N SER A 73 6.72 -5.94 -0.24
CA SER A 73 7.63 -5.77 -1.39
C SER A 73 7.88 -7.06 -2.19
N GLN A 74 7.67 -8.23 -1.59
CA GLN A 74 7.86 -9.54 -2.24
C GLN A 74 6.89 -9.76 -3.40
N ALA A 75 5.67 -9.23 -3.29
CA ALA A 75 4.64 -9.18 -4.32
C ALA A 75 5.07 -8.57 -5.67
N PHE A 76 6.17 -7.82 -5.69
CA PHE A 76 6.65 -7.09 -6.88
C PHE A 76 7.95 -7.64 -7.46
N ILE A 77 8.48 -8.74 -6.91
CA ILE A 77 9.70 -9.40 -7.40
C ILE A 77 9.29 -10.64 -8.21
N PRO A 78 9.69 -10.75 -9.49
CA PRO A 78 9.33 -11.89 -10.35
C PRO A 78 10.01 -13.21 -9.95
#